data_AF-A0A6L2K8I6-F1
#
_entry.id   AF-A0A6L2K8I6-F1
#
_cell.length_a   1.000
_cell.length_b   1.000
_cell.length_c   1.000
_cell.angle_alpha   90.00
_cell.angle_beta   90.00
_cell.angle_gamma   90.00
#
_symmetry.space_group_name_H-M   'P 1'
#
loop_
_entity.id
_entity.type
_entity.pdbx_description
1 polymer ?
#
loop_
_entity_poly.entity_id
_entity_poly.type
_entity_poly.pdbx_seq_one_letter_code
_entity_poly.pdbx_strand_id
1 'polypeptide(L)'
;MSGEIIKCKAAVAQEAGKPLVIEEVEVAPPQKMEVRLKIMFTSLCHTDVYFWEAKGQNPLFPRILGHEAGGIVESVGEGVTELKPGDKVLPIFTGECGDCRHCKSEESNMCDLLRINTDRGVMINDGKTRFSKDGEPIYHFLGTSTFSEYTVVHAGCVAKINPDAPLDKKYMNKELEVEKFITHEVGFSEINKAFDLMLKGESLRCIIRMDA
;
A
#
# COMPACT_ATOMS: atom_id res chain seq x y z
N MET A 1 -0.72 21.61 3.79
CA MET A 1 0.41 21.31 2.89
C MET A 1 -0.05 20.43 1.71
N SER A 2 -1.13 20.80 1.01
CA SER A 2 -1.82 19.90 0.06
C SER A 2 -1.26 19.89 -1.37
N GLY A 3 0.03 20.19 -1.56
CA GLY A 3 0.63 20.30 -2.90
C GLY A 3 2.15 20.21 -2.97
N GLU A 4 2.83 19.99 -1.84
CA GLU A 4 4.29 19.92 -1.79
C GLU A 4 4.77 18.47 -1.92
N ILE A 5 5.97 18.29 -2.47
CA ILE A 5 6.68 17.01 -2.47
C ILE A 5 7.09 16.69 -1.03
N ILE A 6 6.85 15.46 -0.59
CA ILE A 6 7.32 14.95 0.71
C ILE A 6 8.59 14.14 0.49
N LYS A 7 9.62 14.37 1.30
CA LYS A 7 10.76 13.46 1.42
C LYS A 7 10.54 12.53 2.59
N CYS A 8 10.63 11.22 2.37
CA CYS A 8 10.41 10.22 3.41
C CYS A 8 11.20 8.94 3.12
N LYS A 9 11.23 8.02 4.08
CA LYS A 9 11.85 6.72 3.88
C LYS A 9 10.93 5.77 3.12
N ALA A 10 11.51 4.99 2.22
CA ALA A 10 10.87 3.85 1.58
C ALA A 10 11.83 2.66 1.46
N ALA A 11 11.30 1.44 1.47
CA ALA A 11 12.06 0.23 1.20
C ALA A 11 11.95 -0.11 -0.29
N VAL A 12 13.02 0.17 -1.03
CA VAL A 12 13.05 0.06 -2.50
C VAL A 12 13.66 -1.26 -2.91
N ALA A 13 12.94 -2.04 -3.71
CA ALA A 13 13.49 -3.18 -4.43
C ALA A 13 14.22 -2.66 -5.67
N GLN A 14 15.55 -2.77 -5.69
CA GLN A 14 16.39 -2.34 -6.82
C GLN A 14 16.50 -3.43 -7.89
N GLU A 15 16.52 -4.70 -7.46
CA GLU A 15 16.69 -5.87 -8.30
C GLU A 15 15.88 -7.03 -7.70
N ALA A 16 15.47 -7.97 -8.55
CA ALA A 16 14.77 -9.17 -8.14
C ALA A 16 15.55 -9.98 -7.09
N GLY A 17 14.88 -10.39 -6.02
CA GLY A 17 15.42 -11.27 -4.98
C GLY A 17 16.58 -10.69 -4.15
N LYS A 18 16.94 -9.41 -4.33
CA LYS A 18 17.94 -8.73 -3.50
C LYS A 18 17.29 -8.06 -2.30
N PRO A 19 17.98 -7.97 -1.14
CA PRO A 19 17.48 -7.22 0.00
C PRO A 19 17.00 -5.81 -0.40
N LEU A 20 15.87 -5.38 0.16
CA LEU A 20 15.35 -4.04 -0.03
C LEU A 20 16.33 -3.02 0.56
N VAL A 21 16.49 -1.89 -0.12
CA VAL A 21 17.31 -0.77 0.36
C VAL A 21 16.39 0.28 0.96
N ILE A 22 16.66 0.69 2.20
CA ILE A 22 15.96 1.83 2.81
C ILE A 22 16.54 3.11 2.21
N GLU A 23 15.72 3.85 1.50
CA GLU A 23 16.09 5.04 0.75
C GLU A 23 15.25 6.23 1.20
N GLU A 24 15.84 7.43 1.19
CA GLU A 24 15.04 8.67 1.18
C GLU A 24 14.51 8.88 -0.26
N VAL A 25 13.19 8.96 -0.40
CA VAL A 25 12.49 9.14 -1.67
C VAL A 25 11.61 10.38 -1.65
N GLU A 26 11.29 10.89 -2.82
CA GLU A 26 10.37 12.00 -3.04
C GLU A 26 8.98 11.47 -3.40
N VAL A 27 7.96 11.91 -2.68
CA VAL A 27 6.55 11.56 -2.88
C VAL A 27 5.79 12.78 -3.38
N ALA A 28 5.46 12.77 -4.66
CA ALA A 28 4.67 13.82 -5.31
C ALA A 28 3.29 13.99 -4.66
N PRO A 29 2.67 15.18 -4.72
CA PRO A 29 1.31 15.39 -4.25
C PRO A 29 0.29 14.54 -5.05
N PRO A 30 -0.87 14.22 -4.46
CA PRO A 30 -1.92 13.49 -5.16
C PRO A 30 -2.56 14.37 -6.24
N GLN A 31 -2.78 13.78 -7.42
CA GLN A 31 -3.53 14.39 -8.51
C GLN A 31 -5.03 14.05 -8.43
N LYS A 32 -5.77 14.31 -9.51
CA LYS A 32 -7.21 14.01 -9.60
C LYS A 32 -7.52 12.57 -9.22
N MET A 33 -8.50 12.39 -8.34
CA MET A 33 -8.93 11.10 -7.76
C MET A 33 -7.83 10.33 -7.01
N GLU A 34 -6.76 10.99 -6.60
CA GLU A 34 -5.69 10.38 -5.79
C GLU A 34 -5.72 10.88 -4.36
N VAL A 35 -5.16 10.08 -3.47
CA VAL A 35 -5.05 10.36 -2.04
C VAL A 35 -3.65 10.02 -1.60
N ARG A 36 -3.01 10.94 -0.86
CA ARG A 36 -1.72 10.68 -0.22
C ARG A 36 -1.94 10.26 1.22
N LEU A 37 -1.34 9.14 1.58
CA LEU A 37 -1.50 8.48 2.87
C LEU A 37 -0.18 8.55 3.63
N LYS A 38 -0.25 8.85 4.93
CA LYS A 38 0.80 8.52 5.90
C LYS A 38 0.58 7.09 6.36
N ILE A 39 1.51 6.19 6.08
CA ILE A 39 1.43 4.80 6.51
C ILE A 39 1.88 4.70 7.97
N MET A 40 1.11 4.01 8.80
CA MET A 40 1.42 3.81 10.22
C MET A 40 1.96 2.40 10.47
N PHE A 41 1.40 1.43 9.77
CA PHE A 41 1.82 0.03 9.80
C PHE A 41 1.56 -0.60 8.44
N THR A 42 2.42 -1.52 8.05
CA THR A 42 2.25 -2.37 6.87
C THR A 42 2.54 -3.81 7.25
N SER A 43 2.11 -4.78 6.46
CA SER A 43 2.51 -6.18 6.63
C SER A 43 3.10 -6.74 5.35
N LEU A 44 3.86 -7.82 5.51
CA LEU A 44 4.37 -8.61 4.40
C LEU A 44 3.40 -9.74 4.05
N CYS A 45 3.15 -9.91 2.77
CA CYS A 45 2.38 -11.01 2.20
C CYS A 45 3.22 -11.80 1.18
N HIS A 46 2.88 -13.08 0.98
CA HIS A 46 3.55 -13.93 -0.01
C HIS A 46 3.51 -13.36 -1.42
N THR A 47 2.47 -12.59 -1.76
CA THR A 47 2.39 -11.87 -3.04
C THR A 47 3.55 -10.89 -3.19
N ASP A 48 3.91 -10.14 -2.15
CA ASP A 48 5.06 -9.22 -2.23
C ASP A 48 6.36 -9.98 -2.51
N VAL A 49 6.57 -11.12 -1.83
CA VAL A 49 7.75 -11.99 -2.03
C VAL A 49 7.78 -12.54 -3.46
N TYR A 50 6.66 -13.04 -3.97
CA TYR A 50 6.57 -13.62 -5.31
C TYR A 50 6.96 -12.62 -6.41
N PHE A 51 6.50 -11.36 -6.28
CA PHE A 51 6.83 -10.29 -7.21
C PHE A 51 8.24 -9.73 -7.01
N TRP A 52 8.71 -9.69 -5.77
CA TRP A 52 10.08 -9.35 -5.43
C TRP A 52 11.09 -10.34 -6.01
N GLU A 53 10.82 -11.65 -5.98
CA GLU A 53 11.66 -12.68 -6.60
C GLU A 53 11.57 -12.69 -8.15
N ALA A 54 10.62 -11.94 -8.73
CA ALA A 54 10.30 -11.90 -10.16
C ALA A 54 10.05 -13.30 -10.78
N LYS A 55 9.44 -14.21 -10.01
CA LYS A 55 9.18 -15.59 -10.47
C LYS A 55 8.03 -15.64 -11.47
N GLY A 56 8.34 -15.73 -12.78
CA GLY A 56 7.34 -16.01 -13.82
C GLY A 56 6.45 -14.82 -14.21
N GLN A 57 6.85 -13.59 -13.86
CA GLN A 57 6.18 -12.34 -14.23
C GLN A 57 7.18 -11.39 -14.89
N ASN A 58 6.69 -10.33 -15.54
CA ASN A 58 7.55 -9.30 -16.09
C ASN A 58 8.22 -8.52 -14.95
N PRO A 59 9.56 -8.54 -14.84
CA PRO A 59 10.26 -7.81 -13.79
C PRO A 59 10.10 -6.30 -14.02
N LEU A 60 9.79 -5.57 -12.95
CA LEU A 60 9.69 -4.11 -12.97
C LEU A 60 10.38 -3.55 -11.72
N PHE A 61 11.52 -2.91 -11.93
CA PHE A 61 12.38 -2.33 -10.90
C PHE A 61 12.98 -1.00 -11.41
N PRO A 62 13.32 -0.04 -10.53
CA PRO A 62 13.15 -0.06 -9.08
C PRO A 62 11.69 0.08 -8.65
N ARG A 63 11.26 -0.62 -7.59
CA ARG A 63 9.85 -0.69 -7.19
C ARG A 63 9.67 -0.67 -5.68
N ILE A 64 8.65 0.04 -5.20
CA ILE A 64 8.20 -0.03 -3.80
C ILE A 64 7.03 -1.02 -3.74
N LEU A 65 7.20 -2.07 -2.95
CA LEU A 65 6.23 -3.15 -2.75
C LEU A 65 5.27 -2.83 -1.59
N GLY A 66 4.52 -3.83 -1.11
CA GLY A 66 3.58 -3.71 -0.01
C GLY A 66 2.19 -3.31 -0.50
N HIS A 67 1.18 -4.03 -0.01
CA HIS A 67 -0.24 -3.79 -0.35
C HIS A 67 -1.20 -4.03 0.81
N GLU A 68 -0.66 -4.15 2.02
CA GLU A 68 -1.41 -4.42 3.24
C GLU A 68 -0.98 -3.43 4.30
N ALA A 69 -1.77 -2.38 4.53
CA ALA A 69 -1.40 -1.35 5.47
C ALA A 69 -2.61 -0.70 6.13
N GLY A 70 -2.32 -0.01 7.23
CA GLY A 70 -3.20 0.99 7.79
C GLY A 70 -2.48 2.33 7.86
N GLY A 71 -3.22 3.38 7.52
CA GLY A 71 -2.67 4.71 7.41
C GLY A 71 -3.69 5.80 7.76
N ILE A 72 -3.23 7.02 7.64
CA ILE A 72 -4.01 8.24 7.83
C ILE A 72 -3.91 9.04 6.54
N VAL A 73 -5.04 9.57 6.06
CA VAL A 73 -5.05 10.49 4.92
C VAL A 73 -4.26 11.74 5.29
N GLU A 74 -3.23 12.06 4.52
CA GLU A 74 -2.47 13.31 4.65
C GLU A 74 -3.09 14.41 3.78
N SER A 75 -3.30 14.13 2.48
CA SER A 75 -3.93 15.05 1.54
C SER A 75 -4.74 14.31 0.48
N VAL A 76 -5.72 15.00 -0.10
CA VAL A 76 -6.54 14.48 -1.21
C VAL A 76 -6.35 15.37 -2.43
N GLY A 77 -6.39 14.77 -3.62
CA GLY A 77 -6.38 15.51 -4.87
C GLY A 77 -7.78 15.89 -5.36
N GLU A 78 -7.84 16.54 -6.52
CA GLU A 78 -9.10 17.05 -7.10
C GLU A 78 -10.14 15.91 -7.29
N GLY A 79 -11.40 16.19 -6.97
CA GLY A 79 -12.52 15.26 -7.21
C GLY A 79 -12.75 14.20 -6.12
N VAL A 80 -11.86 14.09 -5.13
CA VAL A 80 -12.06 13.21 -3.97
C VAL A 80 -13.03 13.85 -2.97
N THR A 81 -14.18 13.23 -2.73
CA THR A 81 -15.23 13.75 -1.82
C THR A 81 -15.40 12.92 -0.54
N GLU A 82 -15.17 11.61 -0.61
CA GLU A 82 -15.46 10.68 0.50
C GLU A 82 -14.33 10.56 1.54
N LEU A 83 -13.16 11.13 1.24
CA LEU A 83 -11.97 11.09 2.08
C LEU A 83 -11.48 12.50 2.38
N LYS A 84 -10.95 12.71 3.57
CA LYS A 84 -10.33 13.98 3.98
C LYS A 84 -9.10 13.76 4.85
N PRO A 85 -8.18 14.73 4.95
CA PRO A 85 -7.06 14.67 5.88
C PRO A 85 -7.49 14.27 7.29
N GLY A 86 -6.75 13.34 7.89
CA GLY A 86 -7.03 12.79 9.23
C GLY A 86 -7.90 11.52 9.25
N ASP A 87 -8.56 11.16 8.15
CA ASP A 87 -9.31 9.90 8.08
C ASP A 87 -8.36 8.69 8.21
N LYS A 88 -8.74 7.71 9.03
CA LYS A 88 -8.05 6.42 9.15
C LYS A 88 -8.51 5.50 8.03
N VAL A 89 -7.57 4.88 7.33
CA VAL A 89 -7.88 4.16 6.09
C VAL A 89 -7.04 2.89 5.91
N LEU A 90 -7.54 2.00 5.05
CA LEU A 90 -6.83 0.86 4.50
C LEU A 90 -6.70 1.05 2.98
N PRO A 91 -5.49 1.15 2.42
CA PRO A 91 -5.29 1.00 0.97
C PRO A 91 -5.50 -0.48 0.58
N ILE A 92 -6.22 -0.72 -0.51
CA ILE A 92 -6.58 -2.04 -1.01
C ILE A 92 -6.01 -2.20 -2.43
N PHE A 93 -5.44 -3.37 -2.73
CA PHE A 93 -4.79 -3.68 -4.02
C PHE A 93 -5.75 -3.72 -5.23
N THR A 94 -7.05 -3.66 -4.97
CA THR A 94 -8.13 -3.53 -5.96
C THR A 94 -9.11 -2.49 -5.44
N GLY A 95 -9.81 -1.80 -6.33
CA GLY A 95 -10.71 -0.73 -5.94
C GLY A 95 -12.14 -0.89 -6.45
N GLU A 96 -12.95 0.09 -6.09
CA GLU A 96 -14.35 0.24 -6.44
C GLU A 96 -14.59 1.66 -6.94
N CYS A 97 -14.95 1.83 -8.21
CA CYS A 97 -15.18 3.15 -8.79
C CYS A 97 -16.63 3.65 -8.66
N GLY A 98 -17.57 2.80 -8.22
CA GLY A 98 -19.00 3.11 -8.11
C GLY A 98 -19.77 3.19 -9.44
N ASP A 99 -19.09 3.43 -10.56
CA ASP A 99 -19.76 3.79 -11.82
C ASP A 99 -19.77 2.71 -12.92
N CYS A 100 -18.81 1.77 -12.88
CA CYS A 100 -18.70 0.73 -13.91
C CYS A 100 -19.78 -0.36 -13.77
N ARG A 101 -19.91 -1.22 -14.78
CA ARG A 101 -20.93 -2.29 -14.80
C ARG A 101 -20.78 -3.21 -13.58
N HIS A 102 -19.54 -3.55 -13.22
CA HIS A 102 -19.27 -4.42 -12.08
C HIS A 102 -19.61 -3.76 -10.75
N CYS A 103 -19.29 -2.47 -10.56
CA CYS A 103 -19.64 -1.75 -9.33
C CYS A 103 -21.15 -1.55 -9.16
N LYS A 104 -21.91 -1.48 -10.26
CA LYS A 104 -23.38 -1.40 -10.23
C LYS A 104 -24.08 -2.75 -10.07
N SER A 105 -23.32 -3.85 -10.08
CA SER A 105 -23.83 -5.21 -9.89
C SER A 105 -23.77 -5.60 -8.41
N GLU A 106 -24.74 -6.36 -7.95
CA GLU A 106 -24.73 -6.96 -6.60
C GLU A 106 -23.86 -8.22 -6.50
N GLU A 107 -23.35 -8.74 -7.62
CA GLU A 107 -22.69 -10.05 -7.70
C GLU A 107 -21.16 -9.96 -7.80
N SER A 108 -20.60 -8.78 -8.13
CA SER A 108 -19.21 -8.64 -8.53
C SER A 108 -18.49 -7.51 -7.80
N ASN A 109 -17.25 -7.76 -7.41
CA ASN A 109 -16.30 -6.76 -6.89
C ASN A 109 -15.17 -6.44 -7.90
N MET A 110 -15.27 -6.92 -9.14
CA MET A 110 -14.21 -6.84 -10.15
C MET A 110 -14.32 -5.54 -10.97
N CYS A 111 -14.07 -4.40 -10.33
CA CYS A 111 -14.18 -3.07 -10.97
C CYS A 111 -13.42 -2.99 -12.31
N ASP A 112 -14.08 -2.53 -13.37
CA ASP A 112 -13.46 -2.40 -14.71
C ASP A 112 -12.22 -1.48 -14.71
N LEU A 113 -12.26 -0.41 -13.90
CA LEU A 113 -11.21 0.60 -13.82
C LEU A 113 -10.10 0.22 -12.83
N LEU A 114 -10.50 -0.28 -11.66
CA LEU A 114 -9.64 -0.40 -10.49
C LEU A 114 -9.31 -1.83 -10.08
N ARG A 115 -9.71 -2.84 -10.88
CA ARG A 115 -9.26 -4.21 -10.68
C ARG A 115 -7.74 -4.30 -10.60
N ILE A 116 -7.27 -5.31 -9.87
CA ILE A 116 -5.84 -5.59 -9.69
C ILE A 116 -5.11 -5.62 -11.04
N ASN A 117 -3.95 -4.96 -11.09
CA ASN A 117 -3.04 -4.99 -12.22
C ASN A 117 -1.61 -5.05 -11.68
N THR A 118 -0.95 -6.18 -11.88
CA THR A 118 0.36 -6.48 -11.32
C THR A 118 1.50 -5.87 -12.13
N ASP A 119 1.29 -5.64 -13.42
CA ASP A 119 2.26 -5.04 -14.35
C ASP A 119 2.28 -3.51 -14.24
N ARG A 120 1.20 -2.89 -13.75
CA ARG A 120 1.10 -1.43 -13.65
C ARG A 120 2.02 -0.90 -12.55
N GLY A 121 3.00 -0.09 -12.96
CA GLY A 121 3.93 0.63 -12.08
C GLY A 121 3.62 2.11 -11.87
N VAL A 122 2.51 2.61 -12.40
CA VAL A 122 2.20 4.04 -12.50
C VAL A 122 0.75 4.34 -12.12
N MET A 123 0.45 5.61 -11.83
CA MET A 123 -0.90 6.07 -11.54
C MET A 123 -1.78 6.07 -12.77
N ILE A 124 -3.08 5.88 -12.57
CA ILE A 124 -4.09 5.84 -13.65
C ILE A 124 -4.25 7.21 -14.32
N ASN A 125 -4.17 8.30 -13.54
CA ASN A 125 -4.53 9.64 -14.01
C ASN A 125 -3.60 10.14 -15.14
N ASP A 126 -2.29 9.92 -15.01
CA ASP A 126 -1.28 10.47 -15.93
C ASP A 126 -0.24 9.46 -16.43
N GLY A 127 -0.34 8.19 -16.01
CA GLY A 127 0.62 7.16 -16.41
C GLY A 127 2.03 7.41 -15.86
N LYS A 128 2.19 8.20 -14.79
CA LYS A 128 3.47 8.47 -14.14
C LYS A 128 3.54 7.90 -12.73
N THR A 129 4.75 7.79 -12.20
CA THR A 129 4.97 7.46 -10.79
C THR A 129 4.66 8.69 -9.91
N ARG A 130 4.50 8.43 -8.62
CA ARG A 130 4.51 9.47 -7.57
C ARG A 130 5.76 9.39 -6.70
N PHE A 131 6.59 8.38 -6.93
CA PHE A 131 7.87 8.20 -6.26
C PHE A 131 8.99 8.52 -7.23
N SER A 132 9.96 9.28 -6.75
CA SER A 132 11.25 9.48 -7.41
C SER A 132 12.40 9.48 -6.40
N LYS A 133 13.61 9.26 -6.90
CA LYS A 133 14.85 9.54 -6.19
C LYS A 133 15.81 10.19 -7.18
N ASP A 134 16.34 11.36 -6.83
CA ASP A 134 17.26 12.12 -7.68
C ASP A 134 16.71 12.37 -9.11
N GLY A 135 15.39 12.55 -9.23
CA GLY A 135 14.70 12.75 -10.51
C GLY A 135 14.36 11.47 -11.27
N GLU A 136 14.86 10.31 -10.86
CA GLU A 136 14.57 9.01 -11.48
C GLU A 136 13.31 8.37 -10.87
N PRO A 137 12.43 7.76 -11.68
CA PRO A 137 11.16 7.21 -11.20
C PRO A 137 11.35 5.90 -10.42
N ILE A 138 10.55 5.73 -9.36
CA ILE A 138 10.39 4.45 -8.65
C ILE A 138 8.96 3.95 -8.86
N TYR A 139 8.81 2.71 -9.33
CA TYR A 139 7.52 2.17 -9.72
C TYR A 139 6.65 1.77 -8.52
N HIS A 140 5.34 1.88 -8.74
CA HIS A 140 4.31 1.46 -7.81
C HIS A 140 4.05 -0.04 -7.87
N PHE A 141 3.57 -0.62 -6.76
CA PHE A 141 3.10 -2.00 -6.69
C PHE A 141 1.62 -2.06 -6.30
N LEU A 142 0.82 -2.76 -7.11
CA LEU A 142 -0.63 -2.95 -6.91
C LEU A 142 -1.43 -1.66 -6.65
N GLY A 143 -0.90 -0.51 -7.08
CA GLY A 143 -1.48 0.80 -6.79
C GLY A 143 -1.51 1.19 -5.31
N THR A 144 -0.68 0.57 -4.46
CA THR A 144 -0.69 0.78 -3.01
C THR A 144 0.69 1.13 -2.46
N SER A 145 1.73 0.35 -2.79
CA SER A 145 3.15 0.65 -2.51
C SER A 145 3.40 1.00 -1.04
N THR A 146 2.96 0.15 -0.12
CA THR A 146 2.88 0.48 1.32
C THR A 146 4.18 0.30 2.09
N PHE A 147 5.26 -0.16 1.46
CA PHE A 147 6.61 -0.16 2.04
C PHE A 147 7.29 1.22 1.93
N SER A 148 6.55 2.26 2.32
CA SER A 148 6.96 3.66 2.34
C SER A 148 6.20 4.39 3.44
N GLU A 149 6.84 5.33 4.12
CA GLU A 149 6.19 6.16 5.14
C GLU A 149 5.02 6.98 4.58
N TYR A 150 5.12 7.37 3.30
CA TYR A 150 4.05 8.00 2.54
C TYR A 150 3.83 7.31 1.20
N THR A 151 2.58 7.19 0.77
CA THR A 151 2.23 6.66 -0.56
C THR A 151 1.06 7.42 -1.17
N VAL A 152 0.90 7.33 -2.48
CA VAL A 152 -0.23 7.91 -3.22
C VAL A 152 -1.02 6.80 -3.89
N VAL A 153 -2.33 6.79 -3.64
CA VAL A 153 -3.25 5.72 -4.04
C VAL A 153 -4.48 6.34 -4.71
N HIS A 154 -5.10 5.63 -5.65
CA HIS A 154 -6.39 6.08 -6.20
C HIS A 154 -7.48 6.02 -5.11
N ALA A 155 -8.32 7.05 -5.00
CA ALA A 155 -9.32 7.18 -3.92
C ALA A 155 -10.27 5.98 -3.84
N GLY A 156 -10.71 5.44 -4.98
CA GLY A 156 -11.54 4.22 -5.03
C GLY A 156 -10.85 2.93 -4.55
N CYS A 157 -9.53 2.96 -4.28
CA CYS A 157 -8.78 1.86 -3.68
C CYS A 157 -8.50 2.11 -2.19
N VAL A 158 -9.15 3.08 -1.56
CA VAL A 158 -8.92 3.44 -0.15
C VAL A 158 -10.21 3.27 0.64
N ALA A 159 -10.22 2.29 1.54
CA ALA A 159 -11.35 2.05 2.42
C ALA A 159 -11.22 2.90 3.70
N LYS A 160 -12.19 3.77 3.96
CA LYS A 160 -12.27 4.51 5.21
C LYS A 160 -12.69 3.58 6.34
N ILE A 161 -11.87 3.51 7.40
CA ILE A 161 -12.20 2.76 8.60
C ILE A 161 -13.20 3.60 9.41
N ASN A 162 -14.39 3.04 9.64
CA ASN A 162 -15.33 3.64 10.57
C ASN A 162 -14.81 3.42 12.00
N PRO A 163 -14.50 4.49 12.77
CA PRO A 163 -14.04 4.34 14.16
C PRO A 163 -15.09 3.67 15.06
N ASP A 164 -16.37 3.69 14.67
CA ASP A 164 -17.48 3.08 15.39
C ASP A 164 -17.87 1.69 14.85
N ALA A 165 -17.08 1.11 13.94
CA ALA A 165 -17.36 -0.22 13.41
C ALA A 165 -17.35 -1.26 14.54
N PRO A 166 -18.43 -2.08 14.71
CA PRO A 166 -18.58 -3.03 15.82
C PRO A 166 -17.60 -4.22 15.79
N LEU A 167 -16.67 -4.21 14.82
CA LEU A 167 -15.51 -5.09 14.78
C LEU A 167 -14.61 -4.86 16.01
N ASP A 168 -14.58 -3.62 16.52
CA ASP A 168 -13.91 -3.25 17.75
C ASP A 168 -14.38 -4.13 18.92
N LYS A 169 -15.68 -4.31 19.12
CA LYS A 169 -16.24 -5.10 20.22
C LYS A 169 -15.88 -6.57 20.08
N LYS A 170 -16.04 -7.17 18.90
CA LYS A 170 -15.69 -8.59 18.70
C LYS A 170 -14.18 -8.85 18.82
N TYR A 171 -13.35 -7.94 18.31
CA TYR A 171 -11.90 -8.02 18.45
C TYR A 171 -11.46 -7.79 19.91
N MET A 172 -11.93 -6.74 20.57
CA MET A 172 -11.61 -6.40 21.96
C MET A 172 -12.14 -7.44 22.95
N ASN A 173 -13.27 -8.10 22.64
CA ASN A 173 -13.80 -9.24 23.38
C ASN A 173 -13.06 -10.56 23.09
N LYS A 174 -12.04 -10.54 22.21
CA LYS A 174 -11.29 -11.73 21.75
C LYS A 174 -12.15 -12.81 21.09
N GLU A 175 -13.33 -12.45 20.58
CA GLU A 175 -14.18 -13.33 19.78
C GLU A 175 -13.57 -13.55 18.37
N LEU A 176 -12.74 -12.61 17.93
CA LEU A 176 -11.90 -12.73 16.74
C LEU A 176 -10.45 -12.91 17.19
N GLU A 177 -9.94 -14.15 17.12
CA GLU A 177 -8.57 -14.48 17.53
C GLU A 177 -7.51 -14.08 16.48
N VAL A 178 -7.61 -12.86 15.94
CA VAL A 178 -6.76 -12.38 14.83
C VAL A 178 -5.29 -12.26 15.27
N GLU A 179 -5.06 -11.93 16.54
CA GLU A 179 -3.72 -11.81 17.14
C GLU A 179 -2.90 -13.10 17.00
N LYS A 180 -3.55 -14.27 17.01
CA LYS A 180 -2.86 -15.56 16.86
C LYS A 180 -2.21 -15.75 15.49
N PHE A 181 -2.66 -15.01 14.48
CA PHE A 181 -2.08 -15.06 13.14
C PHE A 181 -0.91 -14.08 12.99
N ILE A 182 -0.76 -13.09 13.89
CA ILE A 182 0.39 -12.19 13.94
C ILE A 182 1.54 -12.92 14.66
N THR A 183 2.47 -13.44 13.87
CA THR A 183 3.59 -14.23 14.41
C THR A 183 4.79 -13.37 14.81
N HIS A 184 4.97 -12.23 14.14
CA HIS A 184 6.16 -11.40 14.28
C HIS A 184 5.82 -9.92 14.10
N GLU A 185 6.61 -9.08 14.76
CA GLU A 185 6.64 -7.64 14.52
C GLU A 185 8.09 -7.19 14.36
N VAL A 186 8.35 -6.30 13.41
CA VAL A 186 9.67 -5.70 13.17
C VAL A 186 9.53 -4.19 12.93
N GLY A 187 10.62 -3.44 13.17
CA GLY A 187 10.71 -2.04 12.75
C GLY A 187 10.90 -1.91 11.23
N PHE A 188 10.58 -0.76 10.66
CA PHE A 188 10.69 -0.53 9.21
C PHE A 188 12.13 -0.67 8.69
N SER A 189 13.11 -0.21 9.48
CA SER A 189 14.53 -0.40 9.18
C SER A 189 14.97 -1.87 9.12
N GLU A 190 14.20 -2.79 9.71
CA GLU A 190 14.46 -4.24 9.73
C GLU A 190 13.57 -5.01 8.74
N ILE A 191 12.94 -4.36 7.76
CA ILE A 191 11.99 -5.01 6.83
C ILE A 191 12.54 -6.28 6.15
N ASN A 192 13.84 -6.33 5.85
CA ASN A 192 14.47 -7.52 5.26
C ASN A 192 14.39 -8.76 6.18
N LYS A 193 14.36 -8.57 7.50
CA LYS A 193 14.13 -9.66 8.46
C LYS A 193 12.74 -10.28 8.29
N ALA A 194 11.72 -9.49 7.94
CA ALA A 194 10.39 -10.01 7.64
C ALA A 194 10.40 -10.90 6.39
N PHE A 195 11.14 -10.50 5.35
CA PHE A 195 11.33 -11.31 4.15
C PHE A 195 12.06 -12.62 4.48
N ASP A 196 13.15 -12.57 5.25
CA ASP A 196 13.88 -13.76 5.66
C ASP A 196 13.00 -14.74 6.45
N LEU A 197 12.19 -14.25 7.39
CA LEU A 197 11.27 -15.07 8.18
C LEU A 197 10.21 -15.72 7.30
N MET A 198 9.64 -14.99 6.32
CA MET A 198 8.65 -15.55 5.40
C MET A 198 9.26 -16.60 4.46
N LEU A 199 10.45 -16.34 3.92
CA LEU A 199 11.15 -17.29 3.04
C LEU A 199 11.52 -18.60 3.74
N LYS A 200 11.83 -18.54 5.04
CA LYS A 200 12.09 -19.73 5.87
C LYS A 200 10.82 -20.46 6.33
N GLY A 201 9.63 -19.90 6.07
CA GLY A 201 8.37 -20.41 6.59
C GLY A 201 8.21 -20.22 8.10
N GLU A 202 8.98 -19.32 8.70
CA GLU A 202 8.96 -19.02 10.13
C GLU A 202 7.91 -17.95 10.49
N SER A 203 7.36 -17.23 9.51
CA SER A 203 6.30 -16.24 9.71
C SER A 203 5.05 -16.53 8.86
N LEU A 204 3.88 -16.51 9.51
CA LEU A 204 2.58 -16.49 8.82
C LEU A 204 2.17 -15.06 8.46
N ARG A 205 2.32 -14.15 9.43
CA ARG A 205 2.13 -12.72 9.27
C ARG A 205 3.19 -11.98 10.07
N CYS A 206 3.84 -11.02 9.42
CA CYS A 206 4.78 -10.10 10.04
C CYS A 206 4.25 -8.68 9.88
N ILE A 207 4.02 -7.99 11.01
CA ILE A 207 3.71 -6.57 11.02
C ILE A 207 5.03 -5.79 10.96
N ILE A 208 5.08 -4.79 10.10
CA ILE A 208 6.18 -3.85 9.95
C ILE A 208 5.68 -2.50 10.43
N ARG A 209 6.24 -2.02 11.54
CA ARG A 209 5.88 -0.72 12.12
C ARG A 209 6.72 0.38 11.50
N MET A 210 6.07 1.44 11.01
CA MET A 210 6.78 2.63 10.55
C MET A 210 7.42 3.32 11.75
N ASP A 211 8.64 3.84 11.56
CA ASP A 211 9.33 4.61 12.59
C ASP A 211 8.50 5.88 12.89
N ALA A 212 8.29 6.18 14.17
CA ALA A 212 7.40 7.25 14.64
C ALA A 212 8.02 8.65 14.52
#